data_AF-A0A9D8YDV7-F1
#
_entry.id   AF-A0A9D8YDV7-F1
#
_cell.length_a   1.000
_cell.length_b   1.000
_cell.length_c   1.000
_cell.angle_alpha   90.00
_cell.angle_beta   90.00
_cell.angle_gamma   90.00
#
_symmetry.space_group_name_H-M   'P 1'
#
loop_
_entity.id
_entity.type
_entity.pdbx_description
1 polymer ?
#
loop_
_entity_poly.entity_id
_entity_poly.type
_entity_poly.pdbx_seq_one_letter_code
_entity_poly.pdbx_strand_id
1 'polypeptide(L)'
;MFIEQQKPKDFDCGYNLDLMIAAIPRLPEGEERINYAKRVVGLIKQSHPNWVNEDGTSQAAWDFLYELAEFDLDALGIHNPFKTGQQDDAK
;
A
#
# COMPACT_ATOMS: atom_id res chain seq x y z
N MET A 1 -9.97 2.65 37.26
CA MET A 1 -9.95 1.60 36.22
C MET A 1 -8.87 2.01 35.23
N PHE A 2 -7.66 1.50 35.43
CA PHE A 2 -6.52 1.83 34.56
C PHE A 2 -6.63 0.92 33.33
N ILE A 3 -6.88 1.51 32.17
CA ILE A 3 -6.69 0.80 30.90
C ILE A 3 -5.17 0.62 30.77
N GLU A 4 -4.70 -0.61 30.84
CA GLU A 4 -3.32 -0.95 30.51
C GLU A 4 -3.08 -0.60 29.04
N GLN A 5 -2.56 0.60 28.80
CA GLN A 5 -1.98 0.94 27.50
C GLN A 5 -0.69 0.13 27.37
N GLN A 6 -0.78 -1.00 26.67
CA GLN A 6 0.41 -1.72 26.23
C GLN A 6 1.23 -0.80 25.33
N LYS A 7 2.52 -0.68 25.66
CA LYS A 7 3.49 0.25 25.09
C LYS A 7 3.49 0.26 23.54
N PRO A 8 3.64 1.42 22.88
CA PRO A 8 3.88 1.48 21.44
C PRO A 8 5.33 1.02 21.18
N LYS A 9 5.48 -0.10 20.49
CA LYS A 9 6.77 -0.61 20.02
C LYS A 9 6.62 -0.96 18.56
N ASP A 10 7.04 -0.06 17.68
CA ASP A 10 7.22 -0.29 16.23
C ASP A 10 5.97 -0.76 15.43
N PHE A 11 4.80 -0.86 16.07
CA PHE A 11 3.57 -1.42 15.49
C PHE A 11 2.78 -0.44 14.64
N ASP A 12 3.07 0.86 14.74
CA ASP A 12 2.26 1.91 14.10
C ASP A 12 2.43 1.97 12.57
N CYS A 13 3.57 1.55 12.01
CA CYS A 13 3.71 1.56 10.54
C CYS A 13 2.89 0.46 9.88
N GLY A 14 2.89 -0.75 10.42
CA GLY A 14 2.11 -1.88 9.88
C GLY A 14 0.60 -1.68 10.05
N TYR A 15 0.16 -1.33 11.27
CA TYR A 15 -1.27 -1.18 11.56
C TYR A 15 -1.93 -0.04 10.76
N ASN A 16 -1.23 1.09 10.58
CA ASN A 16 -1.76 2.17 9.74
C ASN A 16 -1.81 1.77 8.27
N LEU A 17 -0.84 0.98 7.79
CA LEU A 17 -0.85 0.48 6.42
C LEU A 17 -2.01 -0.47 6.18
N ASP A 18 -2.26 -1.42 7.10
CA ASP A 18 -3.38 -2.35 7.04
C ASP A 18 -4.73 -1.61 7.00
N LEU A 19 -4.88 -0.58 7.84
CA LEU A 19 -6.08 0.28 7.84
C LEU A 19 -6.25 1.05 6.52
N MET A 20 -5.16 1.54 5.93
CA MET A 20 -5.20 2.21 4.64
C MET A 20 -5.59 1.23 3.52
N ILE A 21 -5.01 0.03 3.50
CA ILE A 21 -5.34 -1.01 2.51
C ILE A 21 -6.81 -1.38 2.64
N ALA A 22 -7.31 -1.64 3.86
CA ALA A 22 -8.71 -1.95 4.11
C ALA A 22 -9.68 -0.82 3.71
N ALA A 23 -9.21 0.43 3.58
CA ALA A 23 -10.01 1.56 3.14
C ALA A 23 -10.17 1.65 1.61
N ILE A 24 -9.27 1.05 0.82
CA ILE A 24 -9.28 1.09 -0.65
C ILE A 24 -10.66 0.75 -1.27
N PRO A 25 -11.34 -0.36 -0.91
CA PRO A 25 -12.63 -0.69 -1.52
C PRO A 25 -13.77 0.26 -1.15
N ARG A 26 -13.60 1.08 -0.09
CA ARG A 26 -14.60 2.05 0.38
C ARG A 26 -14.50 3.38 -0.37
N LEU A 27 -13.42 3.62 -1.09
CA LEU A 27 -13.21 4.85 -1.86
C LEU A 27 -14.05 4.84 -3.14
N PRO A 28 -14.46 6.03 -3.65
CA PRO A 28 -15.13 6.14 -4.94
C PRO A 28 -14.32 5.51 -6.08
N GLU A 29 -14.99 4.89 -7.04
CA GLU A 29 -14.34 4.35 -8.24
C GLU A 29 -13.63 5.43 -9.06
N GLY A 30 -12.58 5.03 -9.77
CA GLY A 30 -11.82 5.90 -10.66
C GLY A 30 -10.47 6.33 -10.07
N GLU A 31 -10.00 7.51 -10.47
CA GLU A 31 -8.64 7.97 -10.17
C GLU A 31 -8.35 8.15 -8.68
N GLU A 32 -9.35 8.51 -7.87
CA GLU A 32 -9.15 8.74 -6.43
C GLU A 32 -8.70 7.46 -5.71
N ARG A 33 -9.35 6.34 -6.00
CA ARG A 33 -8.99 5.02 -5.44
C ARG A 33 -7.61 4.57 -5.92
N ILE A 34 -7.32 4.75 -7.21
CA ILE A 34 -6.03 4.39 -7.80
C ILE A 34 -4.90 5.22 -7.16
N ASN A 35 -5.10 6.53 -7.04
CA ASN A 35 -4.14 7.43 -6.40
C ASN A 35 -3.94 7.11 -4.92
N TYR A 36 -4.99 6.68 -4.22
CA TYR A 36 -4.88 6.24 -2.84
C TYR A 36 -4.05 4.95 -2.71
N ALA A 37 -4.30 3.95 -3.56
CA ALA A 37 -3.49 2.73 -3.60
C ALA A 37 -2.02 3.03 -3.91
N LYS A 38 -1.74 3.95 -4.85
CA LYS A 38 -0.38 4.42 -5.13
C LYS A 38 0.28 5.07 -3.91
N ARG A 39 -0.45 5.84 -3.10
CA ARG A 39 0.07 6.41 -1.84
C ARG A 39 0.44 5.34 -0.83
N VAL A 40 -0.37 4.28 -0.73
CA VAL A 40 -0.07 3.12 0.14
C VAL A 40 1.23 2.46 -0.30
N VAL A 41 1.41 2.22 -1.61
CA VAL A 41 2.68 1.71 -2.15
C VAL A 41 3.84 2.67 -1.89
N GLY A 42 3.63 3.98 -2.03
CA GLY A 42 4.63 5.01 -1.69
C GLY A 42 5.08 4.93 -0.24
N LEU A 43 4.16 4.72 0.70
CA LEU A 43 4.49 4.49 2.11
C LEU A 43 5.27 3.19 2.32
N ILE A 44 4.88 2.09 1.65
CA ILE A 44 5.62 0.82 1.70
C ILE A 44 7.07 1.02 1.23
N LYS A 45 7.28 1.76 0.13
CA LYS A 45 8.60 2.13 -0.39
C LYS A 45 9.42 2.94 0.62
N GLN A 46 8.78 3.89 1.31
CA GLN A 46 9.44 4.71 2.34
C GLN A 46 9.83 3.89 3.58
N SER A 47 9.01 2.92 3.98
CA SER A 47 9.33 2.01 5.09
C SER A 47 10.39 0.97 4.71
N HIS A 48 10.43 0.54 3.44
CA HIS A 48 11.36 -0.45 2.92
C HIS A 48 12.20 0.11 1.77
N PRO A 49 13.12 1.06 2.03
CA PRO A 49 13.93 1.68 0.98
C PRO A 49 14.80 0.67 0.23
N ASN A 50 15.16 -0.46 0.87
CA ASN A 50 15.92 -1.54 0.24
C ASN A 50 15.14 -2.31 -0.85
N TRP A 51 13.83 -2.13 -0.93
CA TRP A 51 12.98 -2.70 -1.98
C TRP A 51 12.80 -1.75 -3.17
N VAL A 52 13.30 -0.52 -3.05
CA VAL A 52 13.17 0.52 -4.06
C VAL A 52 14.42 0.50 -4.95
N ASN A 53 14.20 0.40 -6.25
CA ASN A 53 15.24 0.47 -7.26
C ASN A 53 15.77 1.90 -7.40
N GLU A 54 16.91 2.08 -8.08
CA GLU A 54 17.54 3.39 -8.29
C GLU A 54 16.65 4.39 -9.06
N ASP A 55 15.71 3.88 -9.85
CA ASP A 55 14.72 4.66 -10.59
C ASP A 55 13.46 5.01 -9.76
N GLY A 56 13.42 4.63 -8.48
CA GLY A 56 12.29 4.89 -7.57
C GLY A 56 11.13 3.90 -7.71
N THR A 57 11.27 2.90 -8.59
CA THR A 57 10.27 1.86 -8.80
C THR A 57 10.44 0.74 -7.79
N SER A 58 9.37 0.04 -7.43
CA SER A 58 9.47 -1.11 -6.52
C SER A 58 8.41 -2.15 -6.81
N GLN A 59 8.81 -3.24 -7.47
CA GLN A 59 7.92 -4.37 -7.69
C GLN A 59 7.52 -5.01 -6.35
N ALA A 60 8.47 -5.17 -5.43
CA ALA A 60 8.21 -5.78 -4.13
C ALA A 60 7.19 -4.98 -3.31
N ALA A 61 7.18 -3.65 -3.38
CA ALA A 61 6.17 -2.83 -2.70
C ALA A 61 4.76 -3.05 -3.25
N TRP A 62 4.63 -3.19 -4.58
CA TRP A 62 3.36 -3.53 -5.22
C TRP A 62 2.91 -4.96 -4.88
N ASP A 63 3.82 -5.93 -4.96
CA ASP A 63 3.51 -7.32 -4.61
C ASP A 63 3.07 -7.42 -3.14
N PHE A 64 3.71 -6.67 -2.23
CA PHE A 64 3.33 -6.61 -0.82
C PHE A 64 1.92 -6.03 -0.60
N LEU A 65 1.52 -4.98 -1.35
CA LEU A 65 0.15 -4.49 -1.32
C LEU A 65 -0.86 -5.58 -1.73
N TYR A 66 -0.55 -6.34 -2.79
CA TYR A 66 -1.40 -7.43 -3.27
C TYR A 66 -1.47 -8.61 -2.30
N GLU A 67 -0.40 -8.87 -1.55
CA GLU A 67 -0.39 -9.90 -0.50
C GLU A 67 -1.23 -9.51 0.71
N LEU A 68 -1.23 -8.22 1.10
CA LEU A 68 -1.99 -7.71 2.23
C LEU A 68 -3.47 -7.44 1.91
N ALA A 69 -3.81 -7.16 0.66
CA ALA A 69 -5.18 -6.91 0.26
C ALA A 69 -6.02 -8.19 0.32
N GLU A 70 -7.00 -8.24 1.22
CA GLU A 70 -7.98 -9.34 1.30
C GLU A 70 -9.07 -9.28 0.21
N PHE A 71 -8.86 -8.47 -0.84
CA PHE A 71 -9.81 -8.23 -1.92
C PHE A 71 -9.09 -8.09 -3.25
N ASP A 72 -9.83 -8.30 -4.34
CA ASP A 72 -9.29 -8.25 -5.69
C ASP A 72 -9.03 -6.79 -6.12
N LEU A 73 -7.76 -6.37 -6.07
CA LEU A 73 -7.32 -5.05 -6.51
C LEU A 73 -7.55 -4.82 -8.00
N ASP A 74 -7.39 -5.84 -8.84
CA ASP A 74 -7.60 -5.74 -10.28
C ASP A 74 -9.07 -5.49 -10.60
N ALA A 75 -9.98 -6.13 -9.86
CA ALA A 75 -11.42 -5.86 -9.96
C ALA A 75 -11.79 -4.42 -9.55
N LEU A 76 -10.97 -3.77 -8.70
CA LEU A 76 -11.15 -2.39 -8.28
C LEU A 76 -10.49 -1.37 -9.24
N GLY A 77 -9.88 -1.82 -10.33
CA GLY A 77 -9.15 -0.99 -11.30
C GLY A 77 -7.74 -0.59 -10.86
N ILE A 78 -7.22 -1.23 -9.81
CA ILE A 78 -5.84 -1.05 -9.35
C ILE A 78 -5.03 -2.18 -9.95
N HIS A 79 -4.04 -1.83 -10.77
CA HIS A 79 -3.22 -2.80 -11.47
C HIS A 79 -1.76 -2.65 -11.05
N ASN A 80 -1.09 -3.77 -10.83
CA ASN A 80 0.34 -3.80 -10.62
C ASN A 80 1.06 -3.40 -11.93
N PRO A 81 1.80 -2.28 -11.95
CA PRO A 81 2.44 -1.77 -13.16
C PRO A 81 3.45 -2.77 -13.76
N PHE A 82 4.09 -3.59 -12.93
CA PHE A 82 5.03 -4.61 -13.38
C PHE A 82 4.35 -5.82 -14.04
N LYS A 83 3.07 -6.07 -13.75
CA LYS A 83 2.29 -7.13 -14.41
C LYS A 83 1.63 -6.65 -15.70
N THR A 84 1.28 -5.38 -15.78
CA THR A 84 0.60 -4.78 -16.94
C THR A 84 1.56 -4.08 -17.92
N GLY A 85 2.84 -3.96 -17.58
CA GLY A 85 3.84 -3.24 -18.37
C GLY A 85 3.70 -1.71 -18.31
N GLN A 86 3.00 -1.20 -17.28
CA GLN A 86 2.86 0.23 -17.03
C GLN A 86 4.06 0.75 -16.22
N GLN A 87 4.27 2.07 -16.26
CA GLN A 87 5.30 2.71 -15.43
C GLN A 87 4.82 2.79 -13.97
N ASP A 88 5.68 2.39 -13.03
CA ASP A 88 5.43 2.60 -11.60
C ASP A 88 5.64 4.08 -11.25
N ASP A 89 4.53 4.81 -11.08
CA ASP A 89 4.48 6.21 -10.71
C ASP A 89 4.04 6.43 -9.25
N ALA A 90 4.02 5.37 -8.42
CA ALA A 90 3.71 5.48 -7.00
C ALA A 90 4.84 6.21 -6.26
N LYS A 91 4.50 7.36 -5.65
CA LYS A 91 5.42 8.24 -4.89
C LYS A 91 4.98 8.37 -3.44
#